data_AF-A0A6P2M2E2-F1
#
_entry.id   AF-A0A6P2M2E2-F1
#
_cell.length_a   1.000
_cell.length_b   1.000
_cell.length_c   1.000
_cell.angle_alpha   90.00
_cell.angle_beta   90.00
_cell.angle_gamma   90.00
#
_symmetry.space_group_name_H-M   'P 1'
#
loop_
_entity.id
_entity.type
_entity.pdbx_description
1 polymer ?
#
loop_
_entity_poly.entity_id
_entity_poly.type
_entity_poly.pdbx_seq_one_letter_code
_entity_poly.pdbx_strand_id
1 'polypeptide(L)'
;MDIRKLQRVIVDALEDIKAQDIKVFNTSHLTELFDRVIVASGTSNRQTKALASSVRDKVKEAGGDIVSSEGEDTGEWVLVDCGDAVVHILQPALRQYYNLEEIWGDKPVRMKLGGGKDGFATASEGEDDEEEAPARPARKTAARRR
;
A
#
# COMPACT_ATOMS: atom_id res chain seq x y z
N MET A 1 -3.96 8.03 20.96
CA MET A 1 -5.19 7.98 20.12
C MET A 1 -5.43 6.52 19.73
N ASP A 2 -6.65 6.03 19.45
CA ASP A 2 -6.80 4.63 18.97
C ASP A 2 -6.08 4.45 17.62
N ILE A 3 -5.30 3.37 17.48
CA ILE A 3 -4.43 3.16 16.32
C ILE A 3 -5.18 3.04 15.00
N ARG A 4 -6.39 2.47 14.98
CA ARG A 4 -7.20 2.36 13.75
C ARG A 4 -7.74 3.72 13.35
N LYS A 5 -8.10 4.55 14.34
CA LYS A 5 -8.52 5.94 14.09
C LYS A 5 -7.35 6.77 13.57
N LEU A 6 -6.18 6.68 14.20
CA LEU A 6 -4.97 7.41 13.80
C LEU A 6 -4.57 7.04 12.36
N GLN A 7 -4.46 5.73 12.09
CA GLN A 7 -4.21 5.19 10.76
C GLN A 7 -5.18 5.76 9.71
N ARG A 8 -6.49 5.81 10.02
CA ARG A 8 -7.47 6.30 9.05
C ARG A 8 -7.27 7.79 8.75
N VAL A 9 -7.04 8.60 9.77
CA VAL A 9 -6.78 10.04 9.62
C VAL A 9 -5.54 10.30 8.77
N ILE A 10 -4.47 9.53 8.98
CA ILE A 10 -3.25 9.64 8.17
C ILE A 10 -3.54 9.30 6.70
N VAL A 11 -4.23 8.19 6.44
CA VAL A 11 -4.57 7.79 5.07
C VAL A 11 -5.47 8.80 4.39
N ASP A 12 -6.49 9.33 5.10
CA ASP A 12 -7.36 10.39 4.58
C ASP A 12 -6.56 11.63 4.18
N ALA A 13 -5.63 12.07 5.04
CA ALA A 13 -4.76 13.22 4.74
C ALA A 13 -3.89 12.99 3.49
N LEU A 14 -3.38 11.76 3.31
CA LEU A 14 -2.61 11.39 2.13
C LEU A 14 -3.50 11.35 0.86
N GLU A 15 -4.71 10.83 0.96
CA GLU A 15 -5.69 10.77 -0.15
C GLU A 15 -6.19 12.16 -0.59
N ASP A 16 -6.32 13.09 0.35
CA ASP A 16 -6.72 14.48 0.10
C ASP A 16 -5.73 15.17 -0.85
N ILE A 17 -4.43 14.92 -0.67
CA ILE A 17 -3.34 15.49 -1.49
C ILE A 17 -2.92 14.54 -2.63
N LYS A 18 -3.68 13.48 -2.88
CA LYS A 18 -3.48 12.53 -3.99
C LYS A 18 -2.11 11.83 -3.95
N ALA A 19 -1.74 11.34 -2.78
CA ALA A 19 -0.58 10.45 -2.66
C ALA A 19 -0.76 9.20 -3.51
N GLN A 20 0.35 8.64 -3.99
CA GLN A 20 0.37 7.41 -4.78
C GLN A 20 0.82 6.24 -3.93
N ASP A 21 0.31 5.04 -4.26
CA ASP A 21 0.76 3.77 -3.70
C ASP A 21 0.81 3.77 -2.16
N ILE A 22 -0.30 4.16 -1.52
CA ILE A 22 -0.36 4.21 -0.05
C ILE A 22 -0.41 2.77 0.48
N LYS A 23 0.64 2.36 1.19
CA LYS A 23 0.72 1.07 1.87
C LYS A 23 0.79 1.27 3.37
N VAL A 24 0.11 0.38 4.10
CA VAL A 24 0.11 0.39 5.56
C VAL A 24 0.55 -0.96 6.06
N PHE A 25 1.53 -0.99 6.94
CA PHE A 25 2.13 -2.18 7.50
C PHE A 25 1.77 -2.28 8.99
N ASN A 26 1.55 -3.51 9.46
CA ASN A 26 1.37 -3.78 10.88
C ASN A 26 2.72 -4.19 11.46
N THR A 27 3.35 -3.33 12.26
CA THR A 27 4.70 -3.57 12.81
C THR A 27 4.70 -3.90 14.29
N SER A 28 3.53 -3.98 14.94
CA SER A 28 3.38 -4.34 16.35
C SER A 28 4.04 -5.67 16.75
N HIS A 29 4.33 -6.55 15.79
CA HIS A 29 5.00 -7.83 16.01
C HIS A 29 6.52 -7.78 15.76
N LEU A 30 7.03 -6.66 15.24
CA LEU A 30 8.44 -6.45 14.90
C LEU A 30 9.14 -5.51 15.90
N THR A 31 8.43 -4.51 16.40
CA THR A 31 8.97 -3.48 17.30
C THR A 31 7.89 -2.95 18.22
N GLU A 32 8.29 -2.53 19.43
CA GLU A 32 7.43 -1.85 20.41
C GLU A 32 7.39 -0.33 20.22
N LEU A 33 8.20 0.22 19.29
CA LEU A 33 8.29 1.66 19.08
C LEU A 33 7.05 2.24 18.38
N PHE A 34 6.47 1.49 17.44
CA PHE A 34 5.30 1.92 16.67
C PHE A 34 4.53 0.71 16.14
N ASP A 35 3.20 0.84 16.10
CA ASP A 35 2.30 -0.22 15.67
C ASP A 35 2.06 -0.23 14.16
N ARG A 36 2.20 0.93 13.52
CA ARG A 36 1.93 1.12 12.08
C ARG A 36 3.06 1.85 11.39
N VAL A 37 3.47 1.31 10.25
CA VAL A 37 4.28 2.05 9.27
C VAL A 37 3.43 2.30 8.04
N ILE A 38 3.38 3.54 7.59
CA ILE A 38 2.64 3.96 6.41
C ILE A 38 3.66 4.47 5.40
N VAL A 39 3.62 3.95 4.18
CA VAL A 39 4.50 4.36 3.08
C VAL A 39 3.64 4.92 1.96
N ALA A 40 3.96 6.12 1.50
CA ALA A 40 3.26 6.78 0.41
C ALA A 40 4.24 7.49 -0.53
N SER A 41 3.82 7.67 -1.77
CA SER A 41 4.64 8.31 -2.80
C SER A 41 4.12 9.70 -3.17
N GLY A 42 5.02 10.68 -3.21
CA GLY A 42 4.78 12.02 -3.76
C GLY A 42 5.51 12.21 -5.10
N THR A 43 4.82 12.70 -6.12
CA THR A 43 5.37 12.87 -7.49
C THR A 43 6.35 14.03 -7.64
N SER A 44 6.45 14.92 -6.64
CA SER A 44 7.38 16.04 -6.64
C SER A 44 7.70 16.46 -5.21
N ASN A 45 8.85 17.13 -5.00
CA ASN A 45 9.23 17.66 -3.69
C ASN A 45 8.14 18.53 -3.06
N ARG A 46 7.44 19.33 -3.87
CA ARG A 46 6.33 20.16 -3.41
C ARG A 46 5.17 19.29 -2.89
N GLN A 47 4.82 18.23 -3.60
CA GLN A 47 3.75 17.33 -3.19
C GLN A 47 4.14 16.56 -1.92
N THR A 48 5.36 16.04 -1.83
CA THR A 48 5.85 15.34 -0.62
C THR A 48 5.76 16.23 0.62
N LYS A 49 6.17 17.50 0.51
CA LYS A 49 6.04 18.47 1.60
C LYS A 49 4.58 18.76 1.96
N ALA A 50 3.72 18.90 0.96
CA ALA A 50 2.28 19.12 1.17
C ALA A 50 1.61 17.92 1.85
N LEU A 51 1.97 16.69 1.46
CA LEU A 51 1.52 15.45 2.08
C LEU A 51 1.91 15.42 3.56
N ALA A 52 3.17 15.72 3.86
CA ALA A 52 3.68 15.72 5.23
C ALA A 52 2.98 16.77 6.10
N SER A 53 2.84 18.00 5.60
CA SER A 53 2.07 19.04 6.30
C SER A 53 0.63 18.61 6.54
N SER A 54 -0.04 18.08 5.52
CA SER A 54 -1.43 17.63 5.62
C SER A 54 -1.61 16.54 6.67
N VAL A 55 -0.72 15.55 6.72
CA VAL A 55 -0.74 14.51 7.75
C VAL A 55 -0.62 15.13 9.14
N ARG A 56 0.36 16.02 9.36
CA ARG A 56 0.53 16.67 10.67
C ARG A 56 -0.70 17.47 11.09
N ASP A 57 -1.25 18.26 10.17
CA ASP A 57 -2.38 19.13 10.44
C ASP A 57 -3.62 18.29 10.77
N LYS A 58 -3.90 17.25 9.97
CA LYS A 58 -5.06 16.36 10.17
C LYS A 58 -4.96 15.52 11.42
N VAL A 59 -3.77 15.01 11.76
CA VAL A 59 -3.56 14.24 13.00
C VAL A 59 -3.76 15.15 14.21
N LYS A 60 -3.23 16.38 14.21
CA LYS A 60 -3.45 17.36 15.28
C LYS A 60 -4.92 17.75 15.40
N GLU A 61 -5.61 18.03 14.29
CA GLU A 61 -7.05 18.32 14.25
C GLU A 61 -7.88 17.18 14.86
N ALA A 62 -7.45 15.92 14.66
CA ALA A 62 -8.12 14.74 15.19
C ALA A 62 -7.80 14.43 16.66
N GLY A 63 -6.96 15.25 17.31
CA GLY A 63 -6.51 15.10 18.69
C GLY A 63 -5.37 14.08 18.88
N GLY A 64 -4.62 13.78 17.81
CA GLY A 64 -3.38 13.01 17.87
C GLY A 64 -2.15 13.91 18.02
N ASP A 65 -1.03 13.30 18.41
CA ASP A 65 0.24 13.99 18.63
C ASP A 65 1.19 13.80 17.45
N ILE A 66 2.05 14.80 17.22
CA ILE A 66 3.16 14.73 16.27
C ILE A 66 4.44 14.85 17.08
N VAL A 67 5.24 13.79 17.10
CA VAL A 67 6.50 13.73 17.85
C VAL A 67 7.58 14.53 17.13
N SER A 68 7.75 14.25 15.83
CA SER A 68 8.76 14.91 15.00
C SER A 68 8.40 14.81 13.52
N SER A 69 9.12 15.59 12.72
CA SER A 69 9.06 15.54 11.26
C SER A 69 10.44 15.89 10.69
N GLU A 70 10.91 15.07 9.77
CA GLU A 70 12.26 15.15 9.21
C GLU A 70 12.24 15.15 7.68
N GLY A 71 13.18 15.86 7.04
CA GLY A 71 13.36 15.87 5.58
C GLY A 71 12.42 16.78 4.78
N GLU A 72 11.56 17.58 5.44
CA GLU A 72 10.64 18.52 4.77
C GLU A 72 11.33 19.70 4.07
N ASP A 73 12.54 20.04 4.49
CA ASP A 73 13.39 21.05 3.87
C ASP A 73 13.76 20.67 2.43
N THR A 74 14.01 19.38 2.18
CA THR A 74 14.34 18.85 0.85
C THR A 74 13.08 18.35 0.13
N GLY A 75 12.25 17.55 0.80
CA GLY A 75 11.00 16.99 0.25
C GLY A 75 11.19 15.77 -0.66
N GLU A 76 12.38 15.20 -0.70
CA GLU A 76 12.66 13.97 -1.44
C GLU A 76 12.21 12.72 -0.68
N TRP A 77 12.47 12.73 0.63
CA TRP A 77 11.98 11.78 1.60
C TRP A 77 11.64 12.54 2.87
N VAL A 78 10.37 12.50 3.25
CA VAL A 78 9.88 13.07 4.50
C VAL A 78 9.43 11.95 5.42
N LEU A 79 9.85 12.03 6.68
CA LEU A 79 9.35 11.19 7.76
C LEU A 79 8.46 12.03 8.68
N VAL A 80 7.28 11.52 9.01
CA VAL A 80 6.38 12.13 10.00
C VAL A 80 6.09 11.11 11.09
N ASP A 81 6.53 11.43 12.31
CA ASP A 81 6.32 10.60 13.48
C ASP A 81 5.05 11.06 14.22
N CYS A 82 4.05 10.17 14.26
CA CYS A 82 2.75 10.38 14.91
C CYS A 82 2.62 9.55 16.21
N GLY A 83 3.74 9.15 16.82
CA GLY A 83 3.79 8.28 18.00
C GLY A 83 3.56 6.82 17.61
N ASP A 84 2.32 6.33 17.74
CA ASP A 84 1.98 4.92 17.48
C ASP A 84 2.04 4.54 15.98
N ALA A 85 2.21 5.54 15.10
CA ALA A 85 2.34 5.35 13.65
C ALA A 85 3.42 6.27 13.05
N VAL A 86 4.19 5.73 12.09
CA VAL A 86 5.23 6.47 11.36
C VAL A 86 4.88 6.52 9.88
N VAL A 87 4.98 7.70 9.27
CA VAL A 87 4.66 7.93 7.86
C VAL A 87 5.93 8.25 7.08
N HIS A 88 6.22 7.43 6.08
CA HIS A 88 7.29 7.61 5.12
C HIS A 88 6.70 8.11 3.82
N ILE A 89 7.09 9.32 3.41
CA ILE A 89 6.63 9.93 2.16
C ILE A 89 7.86 10.12 1.28
N LEU A 90 7.98 9.31 0.24
CA LEU A 90 9.15 9.32 -0.64
C LEU A 90 8.75 9.71 -2.07
N GLN A 91 9.71 10.20 -2.85
CA GLN A 91 9.57 10.16 -4.30
C GLN A 91 9.60 8.71 -4.82
N PRO A 92 8.89 8.40 -5.93
CA PRO A 92 8.86 7.05 -6.51
C PRO A 92 10.25 6.44 -6.74
N ALA A 93 11.22 7.24 -7.22
CA ALA A 93 12.58 6.75 -7.47
C ALA A 93 13.30 6.33 -6.18
N LEU A 94 13.17 7.10 -5.10
CA LEU A 94 13.78 6.77 -3.81
C LEU A 94 13.09 5.59 -3.14
N ARG A 95 11.76 5.50 -3.26
CA ARG A 95 11.00 4.35 -2.75
C ARG A 95 11.46 3.05 -3.41
N GLN A 96 11.66 3.05 -4.72
CA GLN A 96 12.19 1.89 -5.46
C GLN A 96 13.63 1.57 -5.06
N TYR A 97 14.47 2.59 -4.91
CA TYR A 97 15.88 2.40 -4.55
C TYR A 97 16.06 1.82 -3.15
N TYR A 98 15.37 2.36 -2.15
CA TYR A 98 15.50 1.92 -0.75
C TYR A 98 14.63 0.71 -0.41
N ASN A 99 13.55 0.50 -1.15
CA ASN A 99 12.65 -0.65 -1.04
C ASN A 99 12.26 -1.01 0.41
N LEU A 100 11.93 0.01 1.22
CA LEU A 100 11.70 -0.13 2.67
C LEU A 100 10.59 -1.13 3.02
N GLU A 101 9.71 -1.42 2.08
CA GLU A 101 8.57 -2.33 2.24
C GLU A 101 9.00 -3.76 2.56
N GLU A 102 10.15 -4.21 2.05
CA GLU A 102 10.71 -5.54 2.36
C GLU A 102 11.06 -5.68 3.84
N ILE A 103 11.35 -4.57 4.52
CA ILE A 103 11.69 -4.55 5.95
C ILE A 103 10.42 -4.69 6.81
N TRP A 104 9.31 -4.07 6.40
CA TRP A 104 8.09 -3.97 7.20
C TRP A 104 7.08 -5.10 6.95
N GLY A 105 7.38 -5.99 6.01
CA GLY A 105 6.70 -7.26 5.80
C GLY A 105 5.92 -7.35 4.49
N ASP A 106 5.88 -8.54 3.90
CA ASP A 106 5.31 -8.82 2.57
C ASP A 106 3.80 -8.51 2.42
N LYS A 107 3.05 -8.44 3.53
CA LYS A 107 1.58 -8.34 3.50
C LYS A 107 1.09 -7.01 4.09
N PRO A 108 0.82 -6.01 3.25
CA PRO A 108 0.21 -4.76 3.72
C PRO A 108 -1.18 -5.02 4.32
N VAL A 109 -1.53 -4.20 5.32
CA VAL A 109 -2.84 -4.17 5.97
C VAL A 109 -3.87 -3.76 4.93
N ARG A 110 -4.81 -4.65 4.66
CA ARG A 110 -5.86 -4.40 3.66
C ARG A 110 -6.79 -3.29 4.16
N MET A 111 -6.66 -2.11 3.58
CA MET A 111 -7.56 -0.98 3.79
C MET A 111 -8.30 -0.60 2.52
N LYS A 112 -9.54 -0.12 2.70
CA LYS A 112 -10.34 0.40 1.59
C LYS A 112 -9.91 1.85 1.33
N LEU A 113 -9.05 2.02 0.33
CA LEU A 113 -8.67 3.34 -0.19
C LEU A 113 -9.82 3.94 -1.01
N GLY A 114 -9.99 5.25 -0.92
CA GLY A 114 -10.99 6.05 -1.60
C GLY A 114 -10.71 6.23 -3.09
N GLY A 115 -10.67 5.13 -3.87
CA GLY A 115 -10.84 5.16 -5.32
C GLY A 115 -9.66 5.64 -6.17
N GLY A 116 -8.83 4.67 -6.57
CA GLY A 116 -7.94 4.68 -7.74
C GLY A 116 -7.61 3.22 -8.06
N LYS A 117 -7.75 2.80 -9.33
CA LYS A 117 -7.56 1.40 -9.75
C LYS A 117 -6.08 1.00 -9.67
N ASP A 118 -5.65 0.44 -8.55
CA ASP A 118 -4.36 -0.23 -8.45
C ASP A 118 -4.53 -1.71 -8.82
N GLY A 119 -4.54 -1.97 -10.12
CA GLY A 119 -4.29 -3.30 -10.65
C GLY A 119 -2.79 -3.44 -10.89
N PHE A 120 -2.08 -4.11 -9.97
CA PHE A 120 -0.80 -4.72 -10.30
C PHE A 120 -1.03 -6.22 -10.42
N ALA A 121 -0.97 -6.72 -11.65
CA ALA A 121 -0.92 -8.15 -11.92
C ALA A 121 0.36 -8.68 -11.29
N THR A 122 0.22 -9.47 -10.22
CA THR A 122 1.29 -10.35 -9.77
C THR A 122 1.43 -11.45 -10.83
N ALA A 123 2.51 -11.38 -11.61
CA ALA A 123 2.98 -12.52 -12.36
C ALA A 123 3.72 -13.42 -11.37
N SER A 124 3.01 -14.43 -10.84
CA SER A 124 3.64 -15.58 -10.22
C SER A 124 3.71 -16.69 -11.27
N GLU A 125 4.92 -17.00 -11.74
CA GLU A 125 5.23 -18.27 -12.38
C GLU A 125 5.42 -19.36 -11.30
N GLY A 126 4.97 -20.58 -11.60
CA GLY A 126 5.00 -21.79 -10.77
C GLY A 126 3.61 -22.44 -10.71
N GLU A 127 3.33 -23.45 -11.55
CA GLU A 127 3.33 -24.90 -11.18
C GLU A 127 2.08 -25.22 -10.31
N ASP A 128 1.15 -26.15 -10.61
CA ASP A 128 1.14 -27.42 -11.34
C ASP A 128 -0.33 -27.85 -11.67
N ASP A 129 -0.44 -28.92 -12.45
CA ASP A 129 -1.43 -30.02 -12.33
C ASP A 129 -2.82 -30.03 -13.03
N GLU A 130 -2.95 -31.10 -13.85
CA GLU A 130 -4.09 -32.01 -14.11
C GLU A 130 -5.44 -31.51 -14.71
N GLU A 131 -5.74 -31.93 -15.95
CA GLU A 131 -6.80 -32.91 -16.35
C GLU A 131 -8.14 -32.20 -16.67
N GLU A 132 -9.01 -32.50 -17.64
CA GLU A 132 -9.34 -33.65 -18.49
C GLU A 132 -10.14 -33.09 -19.70
N ALA A 133 -9.92 -33.57 -20.92
CA ALA A 133 -10.61 -33.07 -22.12
C ALA A 133 -11.97 -33.78 -22.34
N PRO A 134 -13.09 -33.07 -22.60
CA PRO A 134 -14.34 -33.76 -22.90
C PRO A 134 -14.36 -34.32 -24.33
N ALA A 135 -14.57 -35.63 -24.41
CA ALA A 135 -14.68 -36.43 -25.63
C ALA A 135 -15.86 -36.01 -26.53
N ARG A 136 -15.60 -35.96 -27.85
CA ARG A 136 -16.64 -35.83 -28.89
C ARG A 136 -17.22 -37.22 -29.21
N PRO A 137 -18.55 -37.41 -29.26
CA PRO A 137 -19.11 -38.71 -29.60
C PRO A 137 -19.11 -38.95 -31.12
N ALA A 138 -18.52 -40.06 -31.54
CA ALA A 138 -18.58 -40.59 -32.90
C ALA A 138 -19.89 -41.36 -33.12
N ARG A 139 -20.65 -41.04 -34.19
CA ARG A 139 -21.85 -41.78 -34.59
C ARG A 139 -21.56 -42.60 -35.86
N LYS A 140 -21.42 -43.91 -35.68
CA LYS A 140 -21.41 -44.90 -36.77
C LYS A 140 -22.83 -45.09 -37.30
N THR A 141 -23.01 -45.15 -38.62
CA THR A 141 -24.17 -45.82 -39.23
C THR A 141 -23.69 -46.84 -40.25
N ALA A 142 -24.24 -48.03 -40.11
CA ALA A 142 -23.90 -49.26 -40.81
C ALA A 142 -24.62 -49.35 -42.17
N ALA A 143 -23.98 -50.06 -43.10
CA ALA A 143 -24.57 -50.49 -44.36
C ALA A 143 -25.63 -51.59 -44.14
N ARG A 144 -26.75 -51.54 -44.89
CA ARG A 144 -27.57 -52.73 -45.18
C ARG A 144 -28.32 -52.60 -46.52
N ARG A 145 -27.95 -53.49 -47.45
CA ARG A 145 -28.69 -54.15 -48.55
C ARG A 145 -29.86 -53.44 -49.26
N ARG A 146 -29.81 -53.49 -50.59
CA ARG A 146 -30.88 -54.07 -51.43
C ARG A 146 -30.27 -54.99 -52.46
#